data_AF-A0A7S2DJ33-F1
#
_entry.id   AF-A0A7S2DJ33-F1
#
_cell.length_a   1.000
_cell.length_b   1.000
_cell.length_c   1.000
_cell.angle_alpha   90.00
_cell.angle_beta   90.00
_cell.angle_gamma   90.00
#
_symmetry.space_group_name_H-M   'P 1'
#
loop_
_entity.id
_entity.type
_entity.pdbx_description
1 polymer ?
#
loop_
_entity_poly.entity_id
_entity_poly.type
_entity_poly.pdbx_seq_one_letter_code
_entity_poly.pdbx_strand_id
1 'polypeptide(L)'
;GRWQGSLAYLHQTKMHMHLPALLNLTRTPTWLPESIWLKEVNLWMSAGGTFTSLHADATENVMVMVSGAKDFTLFRPNQRELLYYDQVTELMNEGVEHKGKLGGRISDNHGLVDVTAPDLERFPEYARAHGLHCRVQEGDALYVPSHWHHAVHSTAGSVAGRNIGINFWFWPQHSREAALRLHPLRPDPKKGPARPAAPSP
;
A
#
# COMPACT_ATOMS: atom_id res chain seq x y z
N GLY A 1 18.98 30.26 4.67
CA GLY A 1 17.71 30.33 3.92
C GLY A 1 16.83 29.19 4.36
N ARG A 2 15.54 29.44 4.62
CA ARG A 2 14.57 28.36 4.84
C ARG A 2 14.29 27.74 3.48
N TRP A 3 14.66 26.49 3.30
CA TRP A 3 14.34 25.72 2.11
C TRP A 3 12.81 25.54 2.07
N GLN A 4 12.12 26.37 1.29
CA GLN A 4 10.71 26.18 0.90
C GLN A 4 10.71 25.34 -0.38
N GLY A 5 11.23 24.11 -0.29
CA GLY A 5 11.39 23.29 -1.47
C GLY A 5 10.08 22.69 -1.94
N SER A 6 9.92 22.65 -3.26
CA SER A 6 9.00 21.77 -3.95
C SER A 6 9.11 20.36 -3.39
N LEU A 7 7.96 19.66 -3.29
CA LEU A 7 7.85 18.28 -2.84
C LEU A 7 8.61 17.36 -3.82
N ALA A 8 9.93 17.23 -3.66
CA ALA A 8 10.72 16.27 -4.40
C ALA A 8 10.52 14.88 -3.78
N TYR A 9 10.00 13.94 -4.58
CA TYR A 9 9.80 12.56 -4.17
C TYR A 9 10.48 11.63 -5.16
N LEU A 10 11.61 11.07 -4.76
CA LEU A 10 12.21 9.94 -5.44
C LEU A 10 11.37 8.71 -5.09
N HIS A 11 10.51 8.27 -6.02
CA HIS A 11 9.62 7.13 -5.84
C HIS A 11 10.13 5.90 -6.61
N GLN A 12 9.91 4.69 -6.08
CA GLN A 12 10.19 3.41 -6.75
C GLN A 12 11.50 3.36 -7.56
N THR A 13 12.58 3.96 -7.04
CA THR A 13 13.82 4.06 -7.81
C THR A 13 14.60 2.77 -7.70
N LYS A 14 14.60 2.01 -8.80
CA LYS A 14 15.32 0.74 -8.94
C LYS A 14 16.80 0.93 -8.66
N MET A 15 17.26 0.40 -7.54
CA MET A 15 18.63 0.64 -7.07
C MET A 15 19.65 0.00 -8.01
N HIS A 16 19.37 -1.17 -8.57
CA HIS A 16 20.30 -1.84 -9.49
C HIS A 16 20.56 -1.05 -10.79
N MET A 17 19.59 -0.26 -11.25
CA MET A 17 19.70 0.55 -12.47
C MET A 17 20.38 1.90 -12.22
N HIS A 18 20.02 2.56 -11.11
CA HIS A 18 20.34 3.98 -10.92
C HIS A 18 21.35 4.23 -9.81
N LEU A 19 21.43 3.33 -8.82
CA LEU A 19 22.23 3.50 -7.60
C LEU A 19 22.89 2.18 -7.17
N PRO A 20 23.58 1.44 -8.06
CA PRO A 20 24.01 0.06 -7.80
C PRO A 20 24.99 -0.04 -6.62
N ALA A 21 25.81 0.98 -6.38
CA ALA A 21 26.72 1.02 -5.23
C ALA A 21 25.98 0.95 -3.88
N LEU A 22 24.75 1.45 -3.79
CA LEU A 22 23.96 1.39 -2.56
C LEU A 22 23.46 -0.01 -2.24
N LEU A 23 23.40 -0.92 -3.22
CA LEU A 23 23.03 -2.33 -2.96
C LEU A 23 24.06 -3.02 -2.06
N ASN A 24 25.33 -2.60 -2.12
CA ASN A 24 26.37 -3.14 -1.24
C ASN A 24 26.16 -2.76 0.24
N LEU A 25 25.29 -1.78 0.51
CA LEU A 25 24.95 -1.31 1.85
C LEU A 25 23.65 -1.94 2.37
N THR A 26 22.93 -2.71 1.54
CA THR A 26 21.70 -3.38 1.93
C THR A 26 21.92 -4.87 2.08
N ARG A 27 21.03 -5.51 2.85
CA ARG A 27 20.97 -6.98 2.96
C ARG A 27 19.52 -7.38 2.82
N THR A 28 19.27 -8.42 2.04
CA THR A 28 17.93 -9.03 1.98
C THR A 28 17.55 -9.52 3.39
N PRO A 29 16.32 -9.26 3.86
CA PRO A 29 15.85 -9.74 5.15
C PRO A 29 16.01 -11.25 5.29
N THR A 30 16.74 -11.71 6.31
CA THR A 30 17.09 -13.14 6.51
C THR A 30 16.00 -13.94 7.20
N TRP A 31 14.94 -13.29 7.68
CA TRP A 31 13.80 -13.92 8.34
C TRP A 31 12.70 -14.36 7.36
N LEU A 32 12.86 -14.05 6.07
CA LEU A 32 11.96 -14.56 5.02
C LEU A 32 12.33 -16.01 4.65
N PRO A 33 11.34 -16.87 4.35
CA PRO A 33 11.60 -18.19 3.79
C PRO A 33 12.38 -18.13 2.47
N GLU A 34 13.21 -19.13 2.21
CA GLU A 34 14.00 -19.24 0.95
C GLU A 34 13.12 -19.34 -0.31
N SER A 35 11.83 -19.68 -0.17
CA SER A 35 10.87 -19.72 -1.27
C SER A 35 10.44 -18.33 -1.77
N ILE A 36 10.78 -17.26 -1.04
CA ILE A 36 10.42 -15.89 -1.38
C ILE A 36 11.60 -15.23 -2.12
N TRP A 37 11.54 -15.24 -3.45
CA TRP A 37 12.64 -14.80 -4.31
C TRP A 37 12.61 -13.31 -4.59
N LEU A 38 13.76 -12.65 -4.35
CA LEU A 38 13.92 -11.22 -4.56
C LEU A 38 13.69 -10.87 -6.04
N LYS A 39 12.83 -9.89 -6.27
CA LYS A 39 12.48 -9.38 -7.60
C LYS A 39 13.11 -8.02 -7.86
N GLU A 40 13.05 -7.11 -6.90
CA GLU A 40 13.49 -5.72 -7.08
C GLU A 40 13.82 -5.07 -5.72
N VAL A 41 14.77 -4.15 -5.71
CA VAL A 41 15.06 -3.31 -4.53
C VAL A 41 14.92 -1.85 -4.94
N ASN A 42 14.00 -1.12 -4.31
CA ASN A 42 13.76 0.28 -4.64
C ASN A 42 14.06 1.21 -3.48
N LEU A 43 14.62 2.37 -3.82
CA LEU A 43 14.80 3.50 -2.92
C LEU A 43 13.60 4.45 -3.00
N TRP A 44 13.16 4.90 -1.84
CA TRP A 44 12.18 5.95 -1.64
C TRP A 44 12.79 7.07 -0.82
N MET A 45 12.75 8.31 -1.32
CA MET A 45 13.32 9.45 -0.61
C MET A 45 12.52 10.73 -0.85
N SER A 46 12.21 11.45 0.23
CA SER A 46 11.56 12.77 0.18
C SER A 46 11.97 13.65 1.36
N ALA A 47 11.48 14.89 1.37
CA ALA A 47 11.53 15.78 2.51
C ALA A 47 10.40 15.53 3.54
N GLY A 48 9.70 14.38 3.45
CA GLY A 48 8.48 14.10 4.22
C GLY A 48 7.23 14.78 3.66
N GLY A 49 6.08 14.55 4.28
CA GLY A 49 4.77 15.06 3.85
C GLY A 49 4.22 14.40 2.58
N THR A 50 4.87 13.35 2.08
CA THR A 50 4.42 12.63 0.88
C THR A 50 3.36 11.60 1.24
N PHE A 51 2.28 11.58 0.47
CA PHE A 51 1.22 10.58 0.58
C PHE A 51 1.22 9.70 -0.69
N THR A 52 1.15 8.39 -0.49
CA THR A 52 0.91 7.41 -1.55
C THR A 52 -0.49 6.86 -1.34
N SER A 53 -1.34 7.06 -2.35
CA SER A 53 -2.77 6.73 -2.33
C SER A 53 -3.02 5.23 -2.12
N LEU A 54 -4.28 4.89 -1.84
CA LEU A 54 -4.69 3.52 -1.63
C LEU A 54 -4.41 2.66 -2.88
N HIS A 55 -3.57 1.64 -2.75
CA HIS A 55 -3.18 0.75 -3.84
C HIS A 55 -2.88 -0.66 -3.34
N ALA A 56 -2.74 -1.61 -4.26
CA ALA A 56 -2.31 -2.98 -3.95
C ALA A 56 -1.19 -3.41 -4.90
N ASP A 57 -0.10 -3.90 -4.31
CA ASP A 57 1.00 -4.50 -5.06
C ASP A 57 0.74 -5.99 -5.27
N ALA A 58 1.11 -6.52 -6.44
CA ALA A 58 1.10 -7.96 -6.70
C ALA A 58 2.36 -8.67 -6.16
N THR A 59 3.26 -7.95 -5.51
CA THR A 59 4.53 -8.48 -4.98
C THR A 59 4.45 -8.60 -3.46
N GLU A 60 5.16 -9.57 -2.90
CA GLU A 60 5.51 -9.53 -1.49
C GLU A 60 6.43 -8.34 -1.25
N ASN A 61 6.18 -7.55 -0.21
CA ASN A 61 6.89 -6.29 -0.01
C ASN A 61 7.42 -6.20 1.42
N VAL A 62 8.72 -5.92 1.57
CA VAL A 62 9.31 -5.53 2.86
C VAL A 62 9.78 -4.09 2.78
N MET A 63 9.13 -3.20 3.52
CA MET A 63 9.51 -1.80 3.67
C MET A 63 10.42 -1.64 4.89
N VAL A 64 11.66 -1.22 4.68
CA VAL A 64 12.64 -0.89 5.73
C VAL A 64 12.83 0.62 5.79
N MET A 65 12.69 1.19 6.98
CA MET A 65 12.87 2.63 7.18
C MET A 65 14.30 2.95 7.59
N VAL A 66 14.96 3.81 6.81
CA VAL A 66 16.35 4.25 7.01
C VAL A 66 16.41 5.60 7.72
N SER A 67 15.43 6.49 7.49
CA SER A 67 15.34 7.80 8.14
C SER A 67 13.90 8.29 8.15
N GLY A 68 13.44 8.82 9.28
CA GLY A 68 12.06 9.29 9.44
C GLY A 68 11.07 8.15 9.70
N ALA A 69 9.81 8.31 9.30
CA ALA A 69 8.78 7.29 9.52
C ALA A 69 7.77 7.20 8.37
N LYS A 70 7.12 6.05 8.23
CA LYS A 70 5.97 5.86 7.34
C LYS A 70 4.78 5.33 8.14
N ASP A 71 3.63 5.95 7.96
CA ASP A 71 2.35 5.52 8.52
C ASP A 71 1.57 4.77 7.45
N PHE A 72 1.44 3.46 7.63
CA PHE A 72 0.69 2.57 6.76
C PHE A 72 -0.74 2.42 7.27
N THR A 73 -1.71 2.54 6.37
CA THR A 73 -3.07 2.05 6.57
C THR A 73 -3.27 0.85 5.65
N LEU A 74 -3.50 -0.32 6.23
CA LEU A 74 -3.51 -1.63 5.55
C LEU A 74 -4.89 -2.26 5.60
N PHE A 75 -5.34 -2.82 4.49
CA PHE A 75 -6.59 -3.58 4.41
C PHE A 75 -6.34 -4.94 3.78
N ARG A 76 -7.10 -5.93 4.24
CA ARG A 76 -7.07 -7.27 3.68
C ARG A 76 -7.53 -7.27 2.21
N PRO A 77 -7.01 -8.18 1.37
CA PRO A 77 -7.37 -8.24 -0.05
C PRO A 77 -8.89 -8.31 -0.30
N ASN A 78 -9.62 -9.03 0.54
CA ASN A 78 -11.07 -9.26 0.44
C ASN A 78 -11.94 -8.02 0.68
N GLN A 79 -11.37 -6.91 1.17
CA GLN A 79 -12.12 -5.66 1.39
C GLN A 79 -12.19 -4.80 0.13
N ARG A 80 -11.67 -5.28 -1.00
CA ARG A 80 -11.58 -4.55 -2.27
C ARG A 80 -12.86 -3.82 -2.68
N GLU A 81 -14.01 -4.47 -2.52
CA GLU A 81 -15.33 -3.89 -2.83
C GLU A 81 -15.66 -2.70 -1.92
N LEU A 82 -15.40 -2.82 -0.61
CA LEU A 82 -15.58 -1.73 0.36
C LEU A 82 -14.64 -0.54 0.12
N LEU A 83 -13.57 -0.77 -0.64
CA LEU A 83 -12.57 0.21 -1.02
C LEU A 83 -12.79 0.77 -2.44
N TYR A 84 -13.90 0.41 -3.08
CA TYR A 84 -14.36 0.94 -4.37
C TYR A 84 -13.42 0.72 -5.57
N TYR A 85 -12.58 -0.31 -5.52
CA TYR A 85 -11.63 -0.55 -6.62
C TYR A 85 -12.31 -0.94 -7.94
N ASP A 86 -13.49 -1.57 -7.88
CA ASP A 86 -14.18 -2.07 -9.07
C ASP A 86 -14.97 -0.96 -9.78
N GLN A 87 -15.29 0.14 -9.07
CA GLN A 87 -15.98 1.32 -9.59
C GLN A 87 -15.01 2.44 -10.02
N VAL A 88 -13.69 2.23 -9.95
CA VAL A 88 -12.68 3.28 -10.21
C VAL A 88 -12.87 3.95 -11.58
N THR A 89 -13.13 3.17 -12.63
CA THR A 89 -13.35 3.72 -13.99
C THR A 89 -14.59 4.62 -14.05
N GLU A 90 -15.69 4.18 -13.45
CA GLU A 90 -16.96 4.91 -13.44
C GLU A 90 -16.82 6.21 -12.64
N LEU A 91 -16.26 6.12 -11.44
CA LEU A 91 -16.01 7.27 -10.58
C LEU A 91 -15.06 8.29 -11.23
N MET A 92 -14.03 7.85 -11.95
CA MET A 92 -13.17 8.77 -12.70
C MET A 92 -13.93 9.49 -13.82
N ASN A 93 -14.85 8.80 -14.51
CA ASN A 93 -15.70 9.43 -15.54
C ASN A 93 -16.67 10.45 -14.93
N GLU A 94 -17.06 10.28 -13.68
CA GLU A 94 -17.86 11.22 -12.89
C GLU A 94 -17.04 12.39 -12.30
N GLY A 95 -15.73 12.45 -12.57
CA GLY A 95 -14.85 13.52 -12.13
C GLY A 95 -14.26 13.32 -10.73
N VAL A 96 -14.31 12.10 -10.17
CA VAL A 96 -13.62 11.81 -8.91
C VAL A 96 -12.11 11.81 -9.11
N GLU A 97 -11.44 12.74 -8.46
CA GLU A 97 -9.98 12.84 -8.53
C GLU A 97 -9.29 11.76 -7.70
N HIS A 98 -8.21 11.21 -8.27
CA HIS A 98 -7.32 10.32 -7.55
C HIS A 98 -6.26 11.11 -6.78
N LYS A 99 -6.56 11.40 -5.52
CA LYS A 99 -5.65 12.11 -4.62
C LYS A 99 -4.40 11.28 -4.34
N GLY A 100 -3.24 11.93 -4.29
CA GLY A 100 -2.00 11.32 -3.78
C GLY A 100 -1.21 10.47 -4.79
N LYS A 101 -1.56 10.48 -6.08
CA LYS A 101 -0.73 9.84 -7.10
C LYS A 101 0.24 10.83 -7.73
N LEU A 102 1.52 10.53 -7.58
CA LEU A 102 2.57 11.17 -8.34
C LEU A 102 2.82 10.37 -9.63
N GLY A 103 2.17 10.79 -10.72
CA GLY A 103 2.42 10.29 -12.09
C GLY A 103 1.81 8.93 -12.44
N GLY A 104 1.62 8.68 -13.75
CA GLY A 104 1.18 7.40 -14.32
C GLY A 104 -0.34 7.24 -14.52
N ARG A 105 -0.76 6.33 -15.42
CA ARG A 105 -2.18 5.97 -15.64
C ARG A 105 -2.74 5.25 -14.42
N ILE A 106 -3.94 5.59 -13.98
CA ILE A 106 -4.67 4.86 -12.94
C ILE A 106 -5.00 3.47 -13.48
N SER A 107 -4.52 2.46 -12.76
CA SER A 107 -4.73 1.04 -13.03
C SER A 107 -5.70 0.47 -11.99
N ASP A 108 -6.21 -0.73 -12.27
CA ASP A 108 -7.15 -1.50 -11.45
C ASP A 108 -6.65 -1.88 -10.05
N ASN A 109 -5.40 -1.56 -9.74
CA ASN A 109 -4.76 -1.75 -8.44
C ASN A 109 -4.67 -0.46 -7.60
N HIS A 110 -5.35 0.63 -7.98
CA HIS A 110 -5.47 1.85 -7.16
C HIS A 110 -6.94 2.15 -6.84
N GLY A 111 -7.23 2.49 -5.58
CA GLY A 111 -8.54 2.97 -5.13
C GLY A 111 -8.62 4.49 -5.13
N LEU A 112 -9.84 5.04 -5.16
CA LEU A 112 -10.08 6.49 -5.12
C LEU A 112 -10.39 7.02 -3.72
N VAL A 113 -10.63 6.13 -2.75
CA VAL A 113 -10.93 6.53 -1.38
C VAL A 113 -9.70 7.19 -0.73
N ASP A 114 -9.87 8.42 -0.26
CA ASP A 114 -8.92 9.09 0.61
C ASP A 114 -9.05 8.52 2.03
N VAL A 115 -8.17 7.60 2.40
CA VAL A 115 -8.24 6.94 3.72
C VAL A 115 -7.92 7.88 4.88
N THR A 116 -7.34 9.06 4.61
CA THR A 116 -7.02 10.06 5.65
C THR A 116 -8.20 10.98 5.94
N ALA A 117 -9.09 11.15 4.97
CA ALA A 117 -10.31 11.96 5.06
C ALA A 117 -11.39 11.39 4.12
N PRO A 118 -12.01 10.25 4.47
CA PRO A 118 -12.95 9.58 3.59
C PRO A 118 -14.24 10.37 3.43
N ASP A 119 -14.65 10.61 2.18
CA ASP A 119 -15.98 11.14 1.83
C ASP A 119 -17.01 10.01 1.96
N LEU A 120 -17.64 9.89 3.14
CA LEU A 120 -18.61 8.83 3.42
C LEU A 120 -19.97 9.05 2.74
N GLU A 121 -20.25 10.24 2.23
CA GLU A 121 -21.43 10.46 1.40
C GLU A 121 -21.25 9.81 0.03
N ARG A 122 -20.04 9.92 -0.53
CA ARG A 122 -19.66 9.32 -1.82
C ARG A 122 -19.24 7.86 -1.71
N PHE A 123 -18.58 7.47 -0.63
CA PHE A 123 -18.04 6.13 -0.39
C PHE A 123 -18.66 5.48 0.87
N PRO A 124 -19.99 5.33 0.96
CA PRO A 124 -20.64 4.84 2.17
C PRO A 124 -20.18 3.44 2.60
N GLU A 125 -19.84 2.55 1.67
CA GLU A 125 -19.38 1.19 2.00
C GLU A 125 -18.01 1.17 2.69
N TYR A 126 -17.20 2.23 2.53
CA TYR A 126 -15.91 2.36 3.21
C TYR A 126 -16.07 2.39 4.74
N ALA A 127 -17.21 2.85 5.26
CA ALA A 127 -17.50 2.83 6.69
C ALA A 127 -17.48 1.40 7.29
N ARG A 128 -17.61 0.37 6.45
CA ARG A 128 -17.55 -1.05 6.85
C ARG A 128 -16.14 -1.63 6.70
N ALA A 129 -15.19 -0.89 6.14
CA ALA A 129 -13.82 -1.33 5.99
C ALA A 129 -13.09 -1.36 7.34
N HIS A 130 -12.27 -2.38 7.55
CA HIS A 130 -11.43 -2.57 8.72
C HIS A 130 -9.96 -2.42 8.34
N GLY A 131 -9.40 -1.25 8.62
CA GLY A 131 -7.99 -0.95 8.41
C GLY A 131 -7.13 -1.34 9.61
N LEU A 132 -5.91 -1.78 9.36
CA LEU A 132 -4.82 -1.86 10.33
C LEU A 132 -3.91 -0.65 10.14
N HIS A 133 -3.51 -0.02 11.23
CA HIS A 133 -2.57 1.10 11.21
C HIS A 133 -1.23 0.66 11.78
N CYS A 134 -0.15 0.94 11.04
CA CYS A 134 1.20 0.62 11.46
C CYS A 134 2.12 1.80 11.16
N ARG A 135 2.76 2.34 12.20
CA ARG A 135 3.85 3.31 12.04
C ARG A 135 5.16 2.55 12.02
N VAL A 136 5.88 2.67 10.91
CA VAL A 136 7.22 2.10 10.70
C VAL A 136 8.22 3.21 10.95
N GLN A 137 9.02 3.07 12.01
CA GLN A 137 10.02 4.05 12.42
C GLN A 137 11.40 3.69 11.88
N GLU A 138 12.35 4.61 12.01
CA GLU A 138 13.75 4.35 11.65
C GLU A 138 14.28 3.07 12.31
N GLY A 139 14.85 2.18 11.51
CA GLY A 139 15.32 0.86 11.94
C GLY A 139 14.29 -0.26 11.85
N ASP A 140 13.00 0.06 11.73
CA ASP A 140 11.94 -0.94 11.60
C ASP A 140 11.85 -1.51 10.17
N ALA A 141 11.28 -2.71 10.09
CA ALA A 141 10.85 -3.33 8.85
C ALA A 141 9.38 -3.75 8.95
N LEU A 142 8.60 -3.47 7.89
CA LEU A 142 7.22 -3.90 7.74
C LEU A 142 7.10 -4.83 6.55
N TYR A 143 6.60 -6.05 6.79
CA TYR A 143 6.15 -6.95 5.74
C TYR A 143 4.70 -6.63 5.35
N VAL A 144 4.48 -6.38 4.06
CA VAL A 144 3.17 -6.19 3.44
C VAL A 144 2.97 -7.37 2.47
N PRO A 145 2.06 -8.29 2.79
CA PRO A 145 1.82 -9.44 1.92
C PRO A 145 1.27 -9.01 0.56
N SER A 146 1.52 -9.81 -0.46
CA SER A 146 0.97 -9.59 -1.80
C SER A 146 -0.55 -9.37 -1.76
N HIS A 147 -1.02 -8.42 -2.57
CA HIS A 147 -2.42 -8.02 -2.73
C HIS A 147 -3.09 -7.36 -1.52
N TRP A 148 -2.36 -7.09 -0.43
CA TRP A 148 -2.88 -6.23 0.64
C TRP A 148 -2.99 -4.79 0.16
N HIS A 149 -4.16 -4.20 0.37
CA HIS A 149 -4.38 -2.80 0.02
C HIS A 149 -3.71 -1.92 1.06
N HIS A 150 -3.05 -0.86 0.64
CA HIS A 150 -2.39 0.05 1.54
C HIS A 150 -2.29 1.47 1.02
N ALA A 151 -2.34 2.42 1.95
CA ALA A 151 -1.98 3.81 1.72
C ALA A 151 -0.87 4.20 2.71
N VAL A 152 0.01 5.12 2.30
CA VAL A 152 1.23 5.42 3.05
C VAL A 152 1.44 6.92 3.16
N HIS A 153 1.50 7.41 4.39
CA HIS A 153 1.93 8.78 4.67
C HIS A 153 3.38 8.78 5.18
N SER A 154 4.21 9.68 4.69
CA SER A 154 5.64 9.73 5.03
C SER A 154 5.95 10.95 5.89
N THR A 155 6.60 10.75 7.02
CA THR A 155 7.04 11.81 7.94
C THR A 155 8.56 11.95 7.88
N ALA A 156 9.06 13.18 7.78
CA ALA A 156 10.50 13.45 7.82
C ALA A 156 11.09 13.11 9.20
N GLY A 157 12.32 12.61 9.21
CA GLY A 157 13.11 12.45 10.43
C GLY A 157 13.61 13.78 10.97
N SER A 158 14.00 13.78 12.24
CA SER A 158 14.62 14.94 12.91
C SER A 158 15.99 15.28 12.31
N VAL A 159 16.69 14.29 11.77
CA VAL A 159 18.00 14.45 11.14
C VAL A 159 17.84 14.88 9.68
N ALA A 160 18.28 16.10 9.37
CA ALA A 160 18.30 16.69 8.03
C ALA A 160 16.93 16.80 7.33
N GLY A 161 15.81 16.56 8.03
CA GLY A 161 14.46 16.71 7.47
C GLY A 161 14.14 15.74 6.34
N ARG A 162 14.65 14.50 6.39
CA ARG A 162 14.50 13.51 5.31
C ARG A 162 13.64 12.33 5.72
N ASN A 163 12.85 11.83 4.78
CA ASN A 163 12.23 10.50 4.82
C ASN A 163 12.96 9.60 3.82
N ILE A 164 13.50 8.48 4.29
CA ILE A 164 14.20 7.50 3.44
C ILE A 164 13.70 6.10 3.81
N GLY A 165 13.17 5.40 2.82
CA GLY A 165 12.76 4.01 2.92
C GLY A 165 13.35 3.18 1.79
N ILE A 166 13.64 1.92 2.05
CA ILE A 166 14.06 0.94 1.06
C ILE A 166 13.02 -0.16 1.08
N ASN A 167 12.46 -0.48 -0.07
CA ASN A 167 11.56 -1.62 -0.16
C ASN A 167 12.17 -2.74 -1.01
N PHE A 168 12.02 -3.95 -0.50
CA PHE A 168 12.39 -5.19 -1.17
C PHE A 168 11.11 -5.82 -1.69
N TRP A 169 10.96 -5.85 -3.01
CA TRP A 169 9.89 -6.59 -3.65
C TRP A 169 10.37 -7.99 -4.00
N PHE A 170 9.53 -8.97 -3.70
CA PHE A 170 9.74 -10.37 -4.03
C PHE A 170 8.58 -10.88 -4.89
N TRP A 171 8.79 -12.00 -5.56
CA TRP A 171 7.74 -12.65 -6.32
C TRP A 171 6.60 -13.12 -5.39
N PRO A 172 5.32 -12.93 -5.78
CA PRO A 172 4.18 -13.34 -4.98
C PRO A 172 4.20 -14.83 -4.70
N GLN A 173 3.81 -15.22 -3.49
CA GLN A 173 3.61 -16.63 -3.13
C GLN A 173 2.22 -17.13 -3.51
N HIS A 174 1.27 -16.21 -3.72
CA HIS A 174 -0.13 -16.51 -4.01
C HIS A 174 -0.64 -15.69 -5.19
N SER A 175 -1.57 -16.26 -5.97
CA SER A 175 -2.34 -15.45 -6.93
C SER A 175 -3.31 -14.53 -6.18
N ARG A 176 -3.84 -13.53 -6.89
CA ARG A 176 -4.86 -12.63 -6.34
C ARG A 176 -6.08 -13.40 -5.83
N GLU A 177 -6.56 -14.39 -6.58
CA GLU A 177 -7.69 -15.24 -6.21
C GLU A 177 -7.41 -16.03 -4.93
N ALA A 178 -6.19 -16.56 -4.79
CA ALA A 178 -5.78 -17.27 -3.59
C ALA A 178 -5.69 -16.34 -2.38
N ALA A 179 -5.12 -15.14 -2.54
CA ALA A 179 -5.04 -14.12 -1.49
C ALA A 179 -6.43 -13.66 -1.00
N LEU A 180 -7.40 -13.54 -1.91
CA LEU A 180 -8.80 -13.24 -1.57
C LEU A 180 -9.46 -14.34 -0.74
N ARG A 181 -9.13 -15.62 -0.98
CA ARG A 181 -9.70 -16.78 -0.27
C ARG A 181 -9.10 -17.01 1.11
N LEU A 182 -7.82 -16.72 1.31
CA LEU A 182 -7.10 -16.92 2.58
C LEU A 182 -7.58 -15.99 3.71
N HIS A 183 -8.33 -14.95 3.36
CA HIS A 183 -8.85 -13.97 4.31
C HIS A 183 -10.34 -13.72 4.04
N PRO A 184 -11.28 -14.58 4.48
CA PRO A 184 -12.71 -14.32 4.31
C PRO A 184 -13.17 -13.13 5.17
N LEU A 185 -14.18 -12.39 4.69
CA LEU A 185 -14.82 -11.34 5.50
C LEU A 185 -15.43 -12.01 6.73
N ARG A 186 -15.25 -11.43 7.92
CA ARG A 186 -16.10 -11.86 9.04
C ARG A 186 -17.54 -11.55 8.64
N PRO A 187 -18.50 -12.48 8.84
CA PRO A 187 -19.90 -12.20 8.59
C PRO A 187 -20.30 -10.92 9.34
N ASP A 188 -21.02 -10.03 8.67
CA ASP A 188 -21.60 -8.86 9.32
C ASP A 188 -22.54 -9.37 10.43
N PRO A 189 -22.29 -9.08 11.72
CA PRO A 189 -23.16 -9.54 12.80
C PRO A 189 -24.60 -9.04 12.66
N LYS A 190 -24.85 -7.99 11.86
CA LYS A 190 -26.18 -7.47 11.55
C LYS A 190 -26.86 -8.16 10.36
N LYS A 191 -26.10 -8.82 9.47
CA LYS A 191 -26.66 -9.71 8.44
C LYS A 191 -26.61 -11.13 9.00
N GLY A 192 -27.75 -11.61 9.49
CA GLY A 192 -27.92 -12.98 9.95
C GLY A 192 -27.40 -14.01 8.93
N PRO A 193 -27.17 -15.27 9.34
CA PRO A 193 -26.54 -16.27 8.51
C PRO A 193 -27.22 -16.37 7.14
N ALA A 194 -26.41 -16.41 6.07
CA ALA A 194 -26.91 -16.61 4.72
C ALA A 194 -27.78 -17.88 4.69
N ARG A 195 -29.05 -17.73 4.31
CA ARG A 195 -29.97 -18.85 4.16
C ARG A 195 -29.38 -19.84 3.15
N PRO A 196 -29.34 -21.15 3.43
CA PRO A 196 -28.86 -22.11 2.46
C PRO A 196 -29.70 -22.02 1.19
N ALA A 197 -29.03 -22.05 0.03
CA ALA A 197 -29.70 -22.10 -1.25
C ALA A 197 -30.63 -23.32 -1.30
N ALA A 198 -31.89 -23.10 -1.72
CA ALA A 198 -32.84 -24.18 -1.89
C ALA A 198 -32.29 -25.18 -2.93
N PRO A 199 -32.45 -26.49 -2.72
CA PRO A 199 -32.03 -27.48 -3.71
C PRO A 199 -32.77 -27.20 -5.03
N SER A 200 -32.02 -27.17 -6.13
CA SER A 200 -32.59 -27.06 -7.48
C SER A 200 -33.46 -28.29 -7.78
N PRO A 201 -34.55 -28.11 -8.54
CA PRO A 201 -35.53 -29.17 -8.84
C PRO A 201 -34.95 -30.31 -9.69
#